data_AF-A0A530LZ86-F1
#
_entry.id   AF-A0A530LZ86-F1
#
_cell.length_a   1.000
_cell.length_b   1.000
_cell.length_c   1.000
_cell.angle_alpha   90.00
_cell.angle_beta   90.00
_cell.angle_gamma   90.00
#
_symmetry.space_group_name_H-M   'P 1'
#
loop_
_entity.id
_entity.type
_entity.pdbx_description
1 polymer ?
#
loop_
_entity_poly.entity_id
_entity_poly.type
_entity_poly.pdbx_seq_one_letter_code
_entity_poly.pdbx_strand_id
1 'polypeptide(L)'
;MSNIIVRRQAVARRDADNASKAEQSGSRRVCRMKGDLFRRKITMKRVLAHHAVRLMLGGVTACLLTVVEIPNPIAPSSLVSEARAATTVSISTFYEDLSSYGDWVSYHGATVFVPVDVPDGWRPYTVGHWAYTEQYGWLWISDEPFGWATYHYGRWGYADDIGWYWVPGTRWAPAWVSWRRDREHVIWAPLPPRRDPDLISIEITFDTTPDYYWVVVPTREFLVADISTVVIRDEPEFVRIVEAAEPAGDVTIQNNVVINKVIDVDVIEKETDQKVTAVKVSKTDAPEQSGKLENDTVKVFQGEVKADADAKPAKLKDIEEVKQVQAGRKSK
;
A
#
# COMPACT_ATOMS: atom_id res chain seq x y z
N MET A 1 16.70 -59.06 -26.07
CA MET A 1 16.73 -57.58 -26.04
C MET A 1 15.42 -56.91 -26.46
N SER A 2 14.52 -57.54 -27.22
CA SER A 2 13.28 -56.89 -27.72
C SER A 2 12.20 -56.55 -26.66
N ASN A 3 12.11 -57.25 -25.52
CA ASN A 3 11.01 -57.02 -24.56
C ASN A 3 11.16 -55.76 -23.66
N ILE A 4 12.38 -55.23 -23.51
CA ILE A 4 12.64 -54.05 -22.66
C ILE A 4 12.33 -52.76 -23.43
N ILE A 5 12.60 -52.73 -24.73
CA ILE A 5 12.35 -51.57 -25.60
C ILE A 5 10.84 -51.34 -25.78
N VAL A 6 10.07 -52.43 -25.97
CA VAL A 6 8.60 -52.35 -26.10
C VAL A 6 7.95 -51.85 -24.80
N ARG A 7 8.44 -52.29 -23.63
CA ARG A 7 7.94 -51.78 -22.33
C ARG A 7 8.27 -50.30 -22.10
N ARG A 8 9.47 -49.84 -22.46
CA ARG A 8 9.83 -48.42 -22.36
C ARG A 8 9.02 -47.53 -23.31
N GLN A 9 8.74 -47.99 -24.53
CA GLN A 9 7.86 -47.26 -25.46
C GLN A 9 6.41 -47.21 -24.98
N ALA A 10 5.91 -48.25 -24.31
CA ALA A 10 4.56 -48.27 -23.76
C ALA A 10 4.38 -47.31 -22.56
N VAL A 11 5.41 -47.16 -21.71
CA VAL A 11 5.40 -46.20 -20.59
C VAL A 11 5.47 -44.77 -21.11
N ALA A 12 6.40 -44.47 -22.02
CA ALA A 12 6.53 -43.13 -22.61
C ALA A 12 5.25 -42.67 -23.34
N ARG A 13 4.53 -43.59 -23.99
CA ARG A 13 3.23 -43.28 -24.60
C ARG A 13 2.14 -42.96 -23.58
N ARG A 14 2.10 -43.67 -22.44
CA ARG A 14 1.14 -43.36 -21.36
C ARG A 14 1.43 -42.02 -20.71
N ASP A 15 2.70 -41.67 -20.52
CA ASP A 15 3.09 -40.40 -19.93
C ASP A 15 2.76 -39.23 -20.87
N ALA A 16 2.95 -39.40 -22.18
CA ALA A 16 2.52 -38.42 -23.18
C ALA A 16 0.99 -38.24 -23.23
N ASP A 17 0.22 -39.33 -23.15
CA ASP A 17 -1.24 -39.28 -23.12
C ASP A 17 -1.77 -38.60 -21.83
N ASN A 18 -1.10 -38.82 -20.69
CA ASN A 18 -1.44 -38.17 -19.44
C ASN A 18 -1.09 -36.68 -19.43
N ALA A 19 0.05 -36.29 -20.00
CA ALA A 19 0.45 -34.89 -20.17
C ALA A 19 -0.55 -34.13 -21.08
N SER A 20 -0.96 -34.74 -22.20
CA SER A 20 -1.95 -34.15 -23.11
C SER A 20 -3.32 -33.97 -22.44
N LYS A 21 -3.76 -34.94 -21.62
CA LYS A 21 -5.00 -34.81 -20.84
C LYS A 21 -4.92 -33.74 -19.76
N ALA A 22 -3.77 -33.58 -19.10
CA ALA A 22 -3.56 -32.53 -18.10
C ALA A 22 -3.60 -31.13 -18.74
N GLU A 23 -2.99 -30.97 -19.93
CA GLU A 23 -2.98 -29.71 -20.68
C GLU A 23 -4.38 -29.36 -21.23
N GLN A 24 -5.14 -30.34 -21.75
CA GLN A 24 -6.54 -30.13 -22.12
C GLN A 24 -7.45 -29.82 -20.93
N SER A 25 -7.19 -30.41 -19.76
CA SER A 25 -7.92 -30.11 -18.51
C SER A 25 -7.63 -28.70 -18.00
N GLY A 26 -6.36 -28.28 -18.04
CA GLY A 26 -5.93 -26.91 -17.71
C GLY A 26 -6.53 -25.88 -18.66
N SER A 27 -6.47 -26.14 -19.97
CA SER A 27 -7.04 -25.25 -20.99
C SER A 27 -8.57 -25.13 -20.88
N ARG A 28 -9.29 -26.23 -20.59
CA ARG A 28 -10.74 -26.18 -20.32
C ARG A 28 -11.07 -25.43 -19.03
N ARG A 29 -10.24 -25.53 -17.98
CA ARG A 29 -10.40 -24.76 -16.73
C ARG A 29 -10.23 -23.26 -16.96
N VAL A 30 -9.18 -22.87 -17.68
CA VAL A 30 -8.92 -21.46 -18.04
C VAL A 30 -10.02 -20.87 -18.93
N CYS A 31 -10.53 -21.64 -19.89
CA CYS A 31 -11.61 -21.20 -20.77
C CYS A 31 -12.95 -21.06 -20.03
N ARG A 32 -13.26 -21.97 -19.09
CA ARG A 32 -14.44 -21.88 -18.21
C ARG A 32 -14.37 -20.67 -17.27
N MET A 33 -13.19 -20.39 -16.71
CA MET A 33 -12.95 -19.23 -15.84
C MET A 33 -13.11 -17.89 -16.59
N LYS A 34 -12.61 -17.80 -17.83
CA LYS A 34 -12.81 -16.61 -18.69
C LYS A 34 -14.28 -16.41 -19.10
N GLY A 35 -15.01 -17.50 -19.35
CA GLY A 35 -16.44 -17.46 -19.64
C GLY A 35 -17.30 -16.98 -18.46
N ASP A 36 -16.99 -17.40 -17.24
CA ASP A 36 -17.70 -17.01 -16.02
C ASP A 36 -17.40 -15.55 -15.60
N LEU A 37 -16.16 -15.07 -15.80
CA LEU A 37 -15.80 -13.66 -15.62
C LEU A 37 -16.52 -12.74 -16.62
N PHE A 38 -16.66 -13.16 -17.88
CA PHE A 38 -17.37 -12.38 -18.90
C PHE A 38 -18.88 -12.33 -18.64
N ARG A 39 -19.47 -13.43 -18.16
CA ARG A 39 -20.90 -13.50 -17.81
C ARG A 39 -21.23 -12.66 -16.56
N ARG A 40 -20.32 -12.58 -15.57
CA ARG A 40 -20.47 -11.73 -14.37
C ARG A 40 -20.38 -10.22 -14.68
N LYS A 41 -19.56 -9.79 -15.65
CA LYS A 41 -19.47 -8.38 -16.08
C LYS A 41 -20.77 -7.86 -16.72
N ILE A 42 -21.54 -8.71 -17.39
CA ILE A 42 -22.80 -8.31 -18.06
C ILE A 42 -23.95 -8.12 -17.05
N THR A 43 -23.98 -8.92 -15.97
CA THR A 43 -25.05 -8.82 -14.95
C THR A 43 -24.94 -7.55 -14.10
N MET A 44 -23.71 -7.08 -13.79
CA MET A 44 -23.52 -5.85 -13.00
C MET A 44 -23.93 -4.56 -13.72
N LYS A 45 -23.80 -4.49 -15.06
CA LYS A 45 -24.19 -3.30 -15.82
C LYS A 45 -25.71 -3.04 -15.84
N ARG A 46 -26.55 -4.03 -15.48
CA ARG A 46 -28.02 -3.88 -15.48
C ARG A 46 -28.60 -3.38 -14.14
N VAL A 47 -27.83 -3.38 -13.06
CA VAL A 47 -28.33 -2.97 -11.72
C VAL A 47 -28.15 -1.46 -11.47
N LEU A 48 -27.30 -0.78 -12.25
CA LEU A 48 -27.01 0.66 -12.10
C LEU A 48 -27.99 1.61 -12.82
N ALA A 49 -29.05 1.11 -13.46
CA ALA A 49 -29.95 1.91 -14.30
C ALA A 49 -31.31 2.29 -13.65
N HIS A 50 -31.49 2.16 -12.33
CA HIS A 50 -32.78 2.41 -11.68
C HIS A 50 -32.84 3.44 -10.55
N HIS A 51 -31.80 4.27 -10.36
CA HIS A 51 -31.84 5.37 -9.37
C HIS A 51 -31.55 6.75 -9.99
N ALA A 52 -32.32 7.11 -11.02
CA ALA A 52 -32.32 8.47 -11.56
C ALA A 52 -33.71 8.84 -12.09
N VAL A 53 -34.75 8.80 -11.23
CA VAL A 53 -36.04 9.43 -11.53
C VAL A 53 -36.65 9.95 -10.23
N ARG A 54 -37.13 11.21 -10.27
CA ARG A 54 -37.95 11.96 -9.30
C ARG A 54 -37.21 12.87 -8.32
N LEU A 55 -37.11 14.15 -8.69
CA LEU A 55 -37.92 15.22 -8.05
C LEU A 55 -37.68 16.56 -8.75
N MET A 56 -38.60 16.91 -9.65
CA MET A 56 -38.81 18.25 -10.19
C MET A 56 -40.33 18.45 -10.21
N LEU A 57 -40.86 19.34 -9.35
CA LEU A 57 -41.95 20.30 -9.60
C LEU A 57 -42.57 20.82 -8.28
N GLY A 58 -42.82 22.13 -8.25
CA GLY A 58 -43.73 22.83 -7.33
C GLY A 58 -42.99 23.75 -6.36
N GLY A 59 -43.23 25.06 -6.27
CA GLY A 59 -44.21 25.91 -6.91
C GLY A 59 -43.83 27.38 -6.68
N VAL A 60 -44.24 28.24 -7.59
CA VAL A 60 -44.08 29.69 -7.53
C VAL A 60 -45.14 30.24 -6.57
N THR A 61 -44.75 30.97 -5.53
CA THR A 61 -45.68 31.82 -4.77
C THR A 61 -44.98 33.10 -4.40
N ALA A 62 -45.55 34.21 -4.87
CA ALA A 62 -45.07 35.57 -4.67
C ALA A 62 -45.41 36.05 -3.26
N CYS A 63 -44.39 36.54 -2.54
CA CYS A 63 -44.57 37.37 -1.35
C CYS A 63 -43.87 38.71 -1.58
N LEU A 64 -44.65 39.80 -1.53
CA LEU A 64 -44.17 41.16 -1.45
C LEU A 64 -43.28 41.32 -0.21
N LEU A 65 -42.03 41.77 -0.40
CA LEU A 65 -41.16 42.21 0.68
C LEU A 65 -41.16 43.74 0.71
N THR A 66 -41.63 44.31 1.82
CA THR A 66 -41.35 45.70 2.18
C THR A 66 -39.88 45.81 2.56
N VAL A 67 -39.13 46.63 1.84
CA VAL A 67 -37.73 46.94 2.14
C VAL A 67 -37.69 47.82 3.40
N VAL A 68 -37.26 47.24 4.52
CA VAL A 68 -36.76 48.00 5.67
C VAL A 68 -35.25 48.06 5.52
N GLU A 69 -34.71 49.25 5.26
CA GLU A 69 -33.27 49.49 5.23
C GLU A 69 -32.68 49.34 6.63
N ILE A 70 -31.99 48.22 6.87
CA ILE A 70 -31.10 48.06 8.02
C ILE A 70 -29.73 48.58 7.58
N PRO A 71 -29.13 49.60 8.23
CA PRO A 71 -27.78 50.03 7.90
C PRO A 71 -26.79 48.93 8.33
N ASN A 72 -26.22 48.25 7.35
CA ASN A 72 -25.17 47.25 7.54
C ASN A 72 -23.83 47.97 7.73
N PRO A 73 -23.12 47.82 8.86
CA PRO A 73 -21.72 48.22 8.91
C PRO A 73 -20.92 47.18 8.12
N ILE A 74 -20.53 47.52 6.88
CA ILE A 74 -19.57 46.76 6.09
C ILE A 74 -18.22 46.90 6.78
N ALA A 75 -17.94 46.05 7.76
CA ALA A 75 -16.57 45.72 8.10
C ALA A 75 -16.05 44.80 6.99
N PRO A 76 -14.94 45.13 6.29
CA PRO A 76 -14.31 44.18 5.41
C PRO A 76 -13.81 43.03 6.29
N SER A 77 -14.55 41.92 6.27
CA SER A 77 -14.04 40.65 6.75
C SER A 77 -12.89 40.30 5.82
N SER A 78 -11.67 40.60 6.23
CA SER A 78 -10.48 40.02 5.64
C SER A 78 -10.54 38.52 5.94
N LEU A 79 -11.23 37.79 5.07
CA LEU A 79 -10.89 36.40 4.81
C LEU A 79 -9.51 36.46 4.15
N VAL A 80 -8.48 36.62 4.97
CA VAL A 80 -7.17 36.11 4.62
C VAL A 80 -7.41 34.61 4.50
N SER A 81 -7.69 34.17 3.28
CA SER A 81 -7.40 32.79 2.91
C SER A 81 -5.93 32.63 3.28
N GLU A 82 -5.66 31.91 4.37
CA GLU A 82 -4.36 31.33 4.58
C GLU A 82 -4.17 30.34 3.43
N ALA A 83 -3.81 30.86 2.26
CA ALA A 83 -2.95 30.15 1.36
C ALA A 83 -1.64 29.94 2.14
N ARG A 84 -1.61 28.90 2.98
CA ARG A 84 -0.35 28.29 3.37
C ARG A 84 0.34 28.00 2.04
N ALA A 85 1.38 28.77 1.75
CA ALA A 85 2.30 28.44 0.69
C ALA A 85 2.71 27.00 0.97
N ALA A 86 2.21 26.05 0.17
CA ALA A 86 2.69 24.68 0.26
C ALA A 86 4.18 24.77 -0.06
N THR A 87 5.03 24.61 0.94
CA THR A 87 6.47 24.58 0.74
C THR A 87 6.71 23.43 -0.22
N THR A 88 7.13 23.76 -1.45
CA THR A 88 7.51 22.74 -2.43
C THR A 88 8.79 22.12 -1.90
N VAL A 89 8.72 20.86 -1.48
CA VAL A 89 9.89 20.14 -0.99
C VAL A 89 10.44 19.31 -2.16
N SER A 90 11.75 19.34 -2.37
CA SER A 90 12.37 18.52 -3.43
C SER A 90 12.60 17.10 -2.92
N ILE A 91 12.58 16.15 -3.85
CA ILE A 91 12.99 14.75 -3.62
C ILE A 91 14.41 14.64 -3.00
N SER A 92 15.23 15.69 -3.14
CA SER A 92 16.56 15.80 -2.49
C SER A 92 16.50 15.67 -0.97
N THR A 93 15.40 16.09 -0.35
CA THR A 93 15.17 15.97 1.11
C THR A 93 15.25 14.52 1.56
N PHE A 94 14.76 13.58 0.76
CA PHE A 94 14.89 12.16 1.08
C PHE A 94 16.36 11.74 1.07
N TYR A 95 17.13 12.18 0.07
CA TYR A 95 18.54 11.81 -0.02
C TYR A 95 19.36 12.28 1.17
N GLU A 96 19.12 13.52 1.61
CA GLU A 96 19.81 14.11 2.74
C GLU A 96 19.37 13.48 4.06
N ASP A 97 18.07 13.50 4.36
CA ASP A 97 17.53 13.11 5.67
C ASP A 97 17.61 11.61 5.95
N LEU A 98 17.61 10.77 4.91
CA LEU A 98 17.69 9.32 5.08
C LEU A 98 19.13 8.79 5.10
N SER A 99 20.12 9.61 4.74
CA SER A 99 21.52 9.18 4.55
C SER A 99 22.19 8.60 5.79
N SER A 100 21.71 8.93 7.00
CA SER A 100 22.20 8.39 8.26
C SER A 100 21.59 7.04 8.65
N TYR A 101 20.54 6.60 7.95
CA TYR A 101 19.76 5.40 8.30
C TYR A 101 19.87 4.29 7.25
N GLY A 102 20.60 4.51 6.17
CA GLY A 102 20.78 3.53 5.10
C GLY A 102 21.70 3.99 4.00
N ASP A 103 21.95 3.08 3.07
CA ASP A 103 22.78 3.32 1.90
C ASP A 103 21.93 3.68 0.69
N TRP A 104 22.34 4.71 -0.03
CA TRP A 104 21.81 5.01 -1.36
C TRP A 104 22.60 4.25 -2.42
N VAL A 105 21.92 3.50 -3.27
CA VAL A 105 22.54 2.58 -4.24
C VAL A 105 21.95 2.81 -5.62
N SER A 106 22.77 2.72 -6.67
CA SER A 106 22.25 2.59 -8.03
C SER A 106 21.92 1.13 -8.31
N TYR A 107 20.64 0.82 -8.53
CA TYR A 107 20.14 -0.52 -8.76
C TYR A 107 19.21 -0.56 -9.98
N HIS A 108 19.59 -1.33 -11.00
CA HIS A 108 18.88 -1.42 -12.29
C HIS A 108 18.50 -0.06 -12.92
N GLY A 109 19.38 0.93 -12.78
CA GLY A 109 19.16 2.28 -13.33
C GLY A 109 18.31 3.21 -12.46
N ALA A 110 17.84 2.76 -11.30
CA ALA A 110 17.17 3.59 -10.30
C ALA A 110 18.09 3.88 -9.10
N THR A 111 17.87 5.01 -8.44
CA THR A 111 18.49 5.31 -7.14
C THR A 111 17.57 4.81 -6.04
N VAL A 112 18.04 3.83 -5.25
CA VAL A 112 17.25 3.16 -4.21
C VAL A 112 17.90 3.33 -2.85
N PHE A 113 17.08 3.33 -1.81
CA PHE A 113 17.52 3.38 -0.41
C PHE A 113 17.48 1.98 0.20
N VAL A 114 18.58 1.54 0.80
CA VAL A 114 18.69 0.24 1.49
C VAL A 114 18.93 0.52 2.98
N PRO A 115 17.96 0.24 3.87
CA PRO A 115 18.15 0.44 5.31
C PRO A 115 19.33 -0.35 5.87
N VAL A 116 20.11 0.31 6.72
CA VAL A 116 21.15 -0.34 7.54
C VAL A 116 20.66 -0.46 8.98
N ASP A 117 21.32 -1.32 9.76
CA ASP A 117 21.03 -1.51 11.20
C ASP A 117 19.59 -1.89 11.57
N VAL A 118 18.84 -2.48 10.63
CA VAL A 118 17.55 -3.12 10.90
C VAL A 118 17.73 -4.50 11.54
N PRO A 119 16.79 -4.95 12.40
CA PRO A 119 16.84 -6.28 13.02
C PRO A 119 16.85 -7.44 12.01
N ASP A 120 17.34 -8.61 12.44
CA ASP A 120 17.22 -9.82 11.64
C ASP A 120 15.74 -10.17 11.39
N GLY A 121 15.41 -10.55 10.16
CA GLY A 121 14.02 -10.83 9.76
C GLY A 121 13.14 -9.58 9.62
N TRP A 122 13.69 -8.37 9.72
CA TRP A 122 12.96 -7.13 9.48
C TRP A 122 12.33 -7.08 8.09
N ARG A 123 11.13 -6.50 8.02
CA ARG A 123 10.39 -6.23 6.77
C ARG A 123 9.68 -4.87 6.88
N PRO A 124 9.43 -4.18 5.76
CA PRO A 124 8.60 -2.98 5.73
C PRO A 124 7.24 -3.20 6.40
N TYR A 125 6.73 -2.20 7.10
CA TYR A 125 5.43 -2.24 7.80
C TYR A 125 5.37 -3.31 8.92
N THR A 126 6.45 -3.48 9.67
CA THR A 126 6.47 -4.37 10.86
C THR A 126 6.85 -3.68 12.16
N VAL A 127 7.65 -2.60 12.12
CA VAL A 127 8.11 -1.85 13.30
C VAL A 127 7.28 -0.58 13.44
N GLY A 128 6.27 -0.62 14.30
CA GLY A 128 5.25 0.42 14.44
C GLY A 128 3.85 -0.17 14.55
N HIS A 129 2.82 0.61 14.20
CA HIS A 129 1.43 0.20 14.31
C HIS A 129 0.50 0.88 13.29
N TRP A 130 -0.70 0.31 13.14
CA TRP A 130 -1.78 0.90 12.35
C TRP A 130 -2.65 1.81 13.21
N ALA A 131 -2.85 3.05 12.77
CA ALA A 131 -3.80 3.97 13.36
C ALA A 131 -4.91 4.30 12.36
N TYR A 132 -6.16 4.32 12.82
CA TYR A 132 -7.27 4.70 11.96
C TYR A 132 -7.46 6.21 11.93
N THR A 133 -7.63 6.77 10.73
CA THR A 133 -7.91 8.19 10.51
C THR A 133 -9.22 8.33 9.74
N GLU A 134 -10.06 9.31 10.10
CA GLU A 134 -11.33 9.51 9.38
C GLU A 134 -11.09 9.91 7.92
N GLN A 135 -10.04 10.71 7.68
CA GLN A 135 -9.72 11.29 6.39
C GLN A 135 -9.10 10.28 5.43
N TYR A 136 -8.17 9.42 5.89
CA TYR A 136 -7.36 8.58 5.02
C TYR A 136 -7.55 7.07 5.27
N GLY A 137 -8.29 6.68 6.30
CA GLY A 137 -8.39 5.28 6.74
C GLY A 137 -7.16 4.87 7.54
N TRP A 138 -6.71 3.61 7.39
CA TRP A 138 -5.55 3.06 8.08
C TRP A 138 -4.25 3.73 7.62
N LEU A 139 -3.62 4.44 8.55
CA LEU A 139 -2.32 5.07 8.44
C LEU A 139 -1.28 4.20 9.16
N TRP A 140 -0.16 3.95 8.51
CA TRP A 140 0.98 3.33 9.19
C TRP A 140 1.73 4.39 10.01
N ILE A 141 1.91 4.12 11.30
CA ILE A 141 2.75 4.92 12.21
C ILE A 141 4.00 4.09 12.50
N SER A 142 5.13 4.57 12.02
CA SER A 142 6.42 3.89 12.09
C SER A 142 7.23 4.36 13.29
N ASP A 143 7.85 3.44 14.00
CA ASP A 143 8.86 3.76 15.04
C ASP A 143 10.27 3.94 14.45
N GLU A 144 10.41 3.67 13.14
CA GLU A 144 11.68 3.80 12.43
C GLU A 144 11.93 5.24 11.97
N PRO A 145 13.17 5.74 12.08
CA PRO A 145 13.48 7.15 11.82
C PRO A 145 13.35 7.54 10.34
N PHE A 146 13.41 6.56 9.43
CA PHE A 146 13.21 6.75 8.00
C PHE A 146 11.74 6.55 7.57
N GLY A 147 10.86 6.17 8.50
CA GLY A 147 9.50 5.76 8.20
C GLY A 147 8.60 6.87 7.66
N TRP A 148 8.84 8.12 8.09
CA TRP A 148 8.07 9.29 7.64
C TRP A 148 8.10 9.47 6.12
N ALA A 149 9.21 9.11 5.47
CA ALA A 149 9.37 9.16 4.02
C ALA A 149 9.01 7.81 3.40
N THR A 150 9.67 6.74 3.87
CA THR A 150 9.67 5.46 3.15
C THR A 150 8.31 4.77 3.11
N TYR A 151 7.46 4.96 4.12
CA TYR A 151 6.11 4.36 4.16
C TYR A 151 5.05 5.21 3.47
N HIS A 152 5.34 6.49 3.23
CA HIS A 152 4.34 7.43 2.71
C HIS A 152 4.64 7.93 1.29
N TYR A 153 5.90 7.91 0.84
CA TYR A 153 6.36 8.53 -0.41
C TYR A 153 7.14 7.57 -1.32
N GLY A 154 6.68 6.35 -1.55
CA GLY A 154 7.39 5.46 -2.47
C GLY A 154 6.90 4.02 -2.47
N ARG A 155 7.77 3.11 -2.91
CA ARG A 155 7.49 1.68 -3.00
C ARG A 155 8.64 0.87 -2.44
N TRP A 156 8.32 -0.21 -1.75
CA TRP A 156 9.31 -1.16 -1.25
C TRP A 156 9.44 -2.33 -2.20
N GLY A 157 10.67 -2.61 -2.62
CA GLY A 157 11.06 -3.81 -3.33
C GLY A 157 11.98 -4.68 -2.46
N TYR A 158 12.23 -5.88 -2.93
CA TYR A 158 13.14 -6.83 -2.32
C TYR A 158 13.91 -7.54 -3.42
N ALA A 159 15.22 -7.64 -3.24
CA ALA A 159 16.09 -8.42 -4.09
C ALA A 159 16.99 -9.31 -3.23
N ASP A 160 17.29 -10.51 -3.71
CA ASP A 160 18.05 -11.48 -2.92
C ASP A 160 19.48 -11.05 -2.61
N ASP A 161 20.04 -10.16 -3.42
CA ASP A 161 21.42 -9.71 -3.32
C ASP A 161 21.56 -8.43 -2.47
N ILE A 162 20.56 -7.53 -2.46
CA ILE A 162 20.61 -6.27 -1.70
C ILE A 162 19.55 -6.15 -0.58
N GLY A 163 18.67 -7.14 -0.43
CA GLY A 163 17.61 -7.16 0.58
C GLY A 163 16.43 -6.26 0.22
N TRP A 164 15.73 -5.79 1.26
CA TRP A 164 14.67 -4.79 1.12
C TRP A 164 15.26 -3.44 0.71
N TYR A 165 14.70 -2.85 -0.33
CA TYR A 165 15.07 -1.54 -0.84
C TYR A 165 13.84 -0.69 -1.10
N TRP A 166 13.97 0.61 -0.90
CA TRP A 166 12.92 1.57 -1.14
C TRP A 166 13.22 2.42 -2.37
N VAL A 167 12.20 2.62 -3.20
CA VAL A 167 12.27 3.48 -4.37
C VAL A 167 11.45 4.75 -4.08
N PRO A 168 12.08 5.94 -4.10
CA PRO A 168 11.40 7.20 -3.84
C PRO A 168 10.26 7.48 -4.83
N GLY A 169 9.23 8.14 -4.34
CA GLY A 169 8.11 8.68 -5.09
C GLY A 169 7.69 10.04 -4.54
N THR A 170 6.84 10.73 -5.29
CA THR A 170 6.46 12.12 -4.99
C THR A 170 5.08 12.26 -4.34
N ARG A 171 4.31 11.18 -4.35
CA ARG A 171 2.92 11.18 -3.89
C ARG A 171 2.84 10.59 -2.49
N TRP A 172 2.21 11.35 -1.61
CA TRP A 172 1.89 10.89 -0.26
C TRP A 172 0.72 9.91 -0.27
N ALA A 173 0.79 8.87 0.57
CA ALA A 173 -0.32 8.01 0.94
C ALA A 173 -0.24 7.63 2.42
N PRO A 174 -1.37 7.27 3.06
CA PRO A 174 -1.34 6.78 4.44
C PRO A 174 -0.55 5.46 4.58
N ALA A 175 -0.55 4.64 3.53
CA ALA A 175 0.36 3.52 3.34
C ALA A 175 0.26 3.07 1.88
N TRP A 176 1.34 2.46 1.37
CA TRP A 176 1.39 1.83 0.06
C TRP A 176 1.40 0.31 0.19
N VAL A 177 0.25 -0.24 0.58
CA VAL A 177 0.08 -1.68 0.84
C VAL A 177 -1.09 -2.28 0.07
N SER A 178 -0.99 -3.58 -0.18
CA SER A 178 -2.11 -4.45 -0.56
C SER A 178 -2.64 -5.15 0.69
N TRP A 179 -3.95 -5.38 0.75
CA TRP A 179 -4.60 -6.05 1.88
C TRP A 179 -5.19 -7.40 1.47
N ARG A 180 -4.97 -8.39 2.32
CA ARG A 180 -5.70 -9.65 2.37
C ARG A 180 -6.27 -9.84 3.75
N ARG A 181 -7.31 -10.66 3.84
CA ARG A 181 -7.93 -10.95 5.14
C ARG A 181 -8.62 -12.30 5.12
N ASP A 182 -8.58 -12.95 6.27
CA ASP A 182 -9.56 -13.94 6.66
C ASP A 182 -10.14 -13.56 8.04
N ARG A 183 -10.93 -14.46 8.65
CA ARG A 183 -11.55 -14.18 9.95
C ARG A 183 -10.53 -14.10 11.09
N GLU A 184 -9.44 -14.82 10.99
CA GLU A 184 -8.45 -15.00 12.05
C GLU A 184 -7.22 -14.10 11.85
N HIS A 185 -6.97 -13.64 10.63
CA HIS A 185 -5.79 -12.87 10.27
C HIS A 185 -6.09 -11.62 9.46
N VAL A 186 -5.36 -10.55 9.79
CA VAL A 186 -5.20 -9.38 8.94
C VAL A 186 -3.83 -9.45 8.27
N ILE A 187 -3.79 -9.23 6.96
CA ILE A 187 -2.62 -9.52 6.14
C ILE A 187 -2.38 -8.34 5.21
N TRP A 188 -1.13 -7.88 5.12
CA TRP A 188 -0.75 -6.82 4.19
C TRP A 188 0.61 -7.07 3.58
N ALA A 189 0.86 -6.45 2.44
CA ALA A 189 2.16 -6.46 1.79
C ALA A 189 2.46 -5.08 1.22
N PRO A 190 3.71 -4.59 1.28
CA PRO A 190 4.09 -3.40 0.55
C PRO A 190 3.84 -3.59 -0.95
N LEU A 191 3.40 -2.53 -1.63
CA LEU A 191 3.29 -2.54 -3.08
C LEU A 191 4.70 -2.51 -3.70
N PRO A 192 5.04 -3.44 -4.60
CA PRO A 192 6.35 -3.47 -5.24
C PRO A 192 6.56 -2.26 -6.17
N PRO A 193 7.81 -1.87 -6.45
CA PRO A 193 8.10 -0.84 -7.45
C PRO A 193 7.57 -1.26 -8.81
N ARG A 194 6.91 -0.34 -9.52
CA ARG A 194 6.43 -0.58 -10.88
C ARG A 194 7.55 -0.35 -11.90
N ARG A 195 7.47 -1.02 -13.05
CA ARG A 195 8.27 -0.71 -14.26
C ARG A 195 7.77 0.57 -14.98
N ASP A 196 7.25 1.53 -14.22
CA ASP A 196 6.83 2.81 -14.75
C ASP A 196 8.02 3.78 -14.63
N PRO A 197 8.56 4.32 -15.74
CA PRO A 197 9.75 5.19 -15.71
C PRO A 197 9.64 6.36 -14.74
N ASP A 198 8.42 6.83 -14.47
CA ASP A 198 8.20 7.99 -13.62
C ASP A 198 7.83 7.60 -12.17
N LEU A 199 7.48 6.33 -11.90
CA LEU A 199 6.91 5.88 -10.61
C LEU A 199 5.69 6.73 -10.15
N ILE A 200 5.08 7.50 -11.06
CA ILE A 200 3.95 8.40 -10.85
C ILE A 200 2.61 7.64 -10.90
N SER A 201 2.54 6.46 -11.54
CA SER A 201 1.28 5.75 -11.66
C SER A 201 0.72 5.28 -10.30
N ILE A 202 -0.52 5.71 -10.04
CA ILE A 202 -1.27 5.41 -8.81
C ILE A 202 -2.05 4.10 -8.92
N GLU A 203 -2.03 3.43 -10.07
CA GLU A 203 -2.84 2.23 -10.22
C GLU A 203 -2.26 1.12 -9.32
N ILE A 204 -3.11 0.55 -8.47
CA ILE A 204 -2.75 -0.50 -7.52
C ILE A 204 -3.23 -1.80 -8.14
N THR A 205 -2.31 -2.55 -8.75
CA THR A 205 -2.58 -3.86 -9.34
C THR A 205 -2.08 -4.95 -8.41
N PHE A 206 -2.96 -5.90 -8.07
CA PHE A 206 -2.78 -6.93 -7.02
C PHE A 206 -2.04 -8.19 -7.48
N ASP A 207 -1.77 -8.34 -8.78
CA ASP A 207 -1.49 -9.64 -9.40
C ASP A 207 -0.01 -10.06 -9.45
N THR A 208 0.88 -9.34 -8.75
CA THR A 208 2.34 -9.58 -8.82
C THR A 208 3.09 -9.49 -7.48
N THR A 209 2.42 -9.30 -6.35
CA THR A 209 3.10 -9.21 -5.04
C THR A 209 3.66 -10.58 -4.63
N PRO A 210 4.99 -10.73 -4.46
CA PRO A 210 5.58 -12.02 -4.09
C PRO A 210 5.13 -12.49 -2.69
N ASP A 211 5.02 -13.80 -2.49
CA ASP A 211 4.46 -14.34 -1.24
C ASP A 211 5.26 -13.97 0.02
N TYR A 212 6.57 -13.75 -0.11
CA TYR A 212 7.43 -13.36 1.01
C TYR A 212 7.33 -11.86 1.38
N TYR A 213 6.54 -11.06 0.66
CA TYR A 213 6.25 -9.67 1.03
C TYR A 213 5.19 -9.56 2.11
N TRP A 214 4.34 -10.58 2.25
CA TRP A 214 3.20 -10.49 3.16
C TRP A 214 3.67 -10.47 4.62
N VAL A 215 2.93 -9.72 5.42
CA VAL A 215 2.98 -9.64 6.87
C VAL A 215 1.63 -10.14 7.36
N VAL A 216 1.65 -11.08 8.30
CA VAL A 216 0.47 -11.75 8.83
C VAL A 216 0.43 -11.52 10.34
N VAL A 217 -0.72 -11.05 10.84
CA VAL A 217 -0.98 -10.94 12.28
C VAL A 217 -2.37 -11.51 12.62
N PRO A 218 -2.58 -12.03 13.84
CA PRO A 218 -3.92 -12.36 14.32
C PRO A 218 -4.81 -11.12 14.35
N THR A 219 -6.06 -11.21 13.90
CA THR A 219 -6.99 -10.07 13.85
C THR A 219 -7.18 -9.42 15.21
N ARG A 220 -7.24 -10.21 16.28
CA ARG A 220 -7.39 -9.74 17.67
C ARG A 220 -6.19 -8.92 18.18
N GLU A 221 -5.06 -8.99 17.49
CA GLU A 221 -3.80 -8.33 17.83
C GLU A 221 -3.46 -7.22 16.82
N PHE A 222 -4.37 -6.90 15.90
CA PHE A 222 -4.14 -5.90 14.84
C PHE A 222 -3.92 -4.47 15.38
N LEU A 223 -4.41 -4.17 16.59
CA LEU A 223 -4.36 -2.83 17.20
C LEU A 223 -3.24 -2.67 18.24
N VAL A 224 -2.29 -3.61 18.33
CA VAL A 224 -1.16 -3.47 19.27
C VAL A 224 -0.26 -2.30 18.88
N ALA A 225 0.37 -1.68 19.87
CA ALA A 225 1.24 -0.51 19.67
C ALA A 225 2.55 -0.84 18.94
N ASP A 226 3.00 -2.10 19.01
CA ASP A 226 4.16 -2.61 18.26
C ASP A 226 3.80 -3.93 17.59
N ILE A 227 3.49 -3.85 16.30
CA ILE A 227 3.12 -4.98 15.44
C ILE A 227 4.21 -6.05 15.39
N SER A 228 5.49 -5.67 15.55
CA SER A 228 6.61 -6.59 15.41
C SER A 228 6.53 -7.76 16.39
N THR A 229 5.86 -7.55 17.53
CA THR A 229 5.66 -8.52 18.60
C THR A 229 4.64 -9.62 18.27
N VAL A 230 3.76 -9.38 17.29
CA VAL A 230 2.62 -10.27 16.96
C VAL A 230 2.66 -10.80 15.53
N VAL A 231 3.70 -10.46 14.75
CA VAL A 231 3.91 -11.02 13.41
C VAL A 231 4.15 -12.53 13.48
N ILE A 232 3.36 -13.28 12.73
CA ILE A 232 3.53 -14.73 12.55
C ILE A 232 4.75 -14.96 11.65
N ARG A 233 5.80 -15.55 12.21
CA ARG A 233 7.08 -15.83 11.53
C ARG A 233 7.37 -17.32 11.33
N ASP A 234 6.49 -18.21 11.80
CA ASP A 234 6.58 -19.64 11.48
C ASP A 234 6.28 -19.84 9.99
N GLU A 235 7.31 -20.18 9.20
CA GLU A 235 7.21 -20.26 7.74
C GLU A 235 6.10 -21.22 7.24
N PRO A 236 5.95 -22.46 7.77
CA PRO A 236 4.86 -23.33 7.37
C PRO A 236 3.47 -22.76 7.66
N GLU A 237 3.27 -22.08 8.78
CA GLU A 237 2.00 -21.41 9.11
C GLU A 237 1.76 -20.19 8.24
N PHE A 238 2.76 -19.34 8.08
CA PHE A 238 2.72 -18.16 7.23
C PHE A 238 2.27 -18.49 5.80
N VAL A 239 2.92 -19.47 5.15
CA VAL A 239 2.58 -19.88 3.78
C VAL A 239 1.13 -20.34 3.68
N ARG A 240 0.67 -21.18 4.62
CA ARG A 240 -0.72 -21.66 4.61
C ARG A 240 -1.73 -20.52 4.69
N ILE A 241 -1.48 -19.52 5.53
CA ILE A 241 -2.38 -18.38 5.72
C ILE A 241 -2.41 -17.51 4.46
N VAL A 242 -1.24 -17.14 3.93
CA VAL A 242 -1.13 -16.27 2.74
C VAL A 242 -1.78 -16.91 1.52
N GLU A 243 -1.60 -18.21 1.30
CA GLU A 243 -2.20 -18.95 0.19
C GLU A 243 -3.73 -19.08 0.31
N ALA A 244 -4.26 -19.16 1.53
CA ALA A 244 -5.69 -19.28 1.78
C ALA A 244 -6.44 -17.94 1.82
N ALA A 245 -5.73 -16.83 2.04
CA ALA A 245 -6.35 -15.54 2.25
C ALA A 245 -6.86 -14.88 0.96
N GLU A 246 -8.08 -14.33 1.05
CA GLU A 246 -8.71 -13.62 -0.05
C GLU A 246 -8.30 -12.13 -0.06
N PRO A 247 -8.24 -11.47 -1.23
CA PRO A 247 -8.08 -10.03 -1.31
C PRO A 247 -9.18 -9.32 -0.53
N ALA A 248 -8.80 -8.40 0.38
CA ALA A 248 -9.77 -7.69 1.21
C ALA A 248 -10.50 -6.56 0.45
N GLY A 249 -9.91 -6.08 -0.65
CA GLY A 249 -10.48 -5.06 -1.52
C GLY A 249 -9.44 -4.10 -2.08
N ASP A 250 -9.90 -3.12 -2.86
CA ASP A 250 -9.04 -2.16 -3.53
C ASP A 250 -8.83 -0.89 -2.69
N VAL A 251 -7.58 -0.46 -2.56
CA VAL A 251 -7.27 0.88 -2.08
C VAL A 251 -7.78 1.88 -3.13
N THR A 252 -8.59 2.85 -2.71
CA THR A 252 -9.24 3.79 -3.63
C THR A 252 -8.51 5.12 -3.68
N ILE A 253 -8.58 5.79 -4.82
CA ILE A 253 -8.05 7.15 -4.97
C ILE A 253 -9.24 8.10 -5.10
N GLN A 254 -9.34 9.05 -4.18
CA GLN A 254 -10.39 10.06 -4.18
C GLN A 254 -9.72 11.43 -4.22
N ASN A 255 -10.04 12.25 -5.24
CA ASN A 255 -9.47 13.59 -5.39
C ASN A 255 -7.93 13.63 -5.33
N ASN A 256 -7.27 12.67 -6.00
CA ASN A 256 -5.80 12.50 -6.00
C ASN A 256 -5.19 12.14 -4.63
N VAL A 257 -6.01 11.69 -3.68
CA VAL A 257 -5.60 11.20 -2.35
C VAL A 257 -5.87 9.71 -2.25
N VAL A 258 -4.89 8.95 -1.76
CA VAL A 258 -5.03 7.52 -1.48
C VAL A 258 -5.84 7.33 -0.19
N ILE A 259 -6.91 6.52 -0.26
CA ILE A 259 -7.81 6.22 0.85
C ILE A 259 -7.71 4.73 1.19
N ASN A 260 -7.23 4.44 2.40
CA ASN A 260 -6.94 3.10 2.90
C ASN A 260 -8.02 2.60 3.88
N LYS A 261 -9.26 2.48 3.40
CA LYS A 261 -10.41 1.98 4.18
C LYS A 261 -10.79 0.54 3.82
N VAL A 262 -9.81 -0.26 3.38
CA VAL A 262 -10.05 -1.63 2.89
C VAL A 262 -10.48 -2.56 4.02
N ILE A 263 -9.86 -2.43 5.19
CA ILE A 263 -10.26 -3.15 6.41
C ILE A 263 -11.31 -2.31 7.14
N ASP A 264 -12.53 -2.81 7.23
CA ASP A 264 -13.63 -2.14 7.93
C ASP A 264 -13.38 -2.11 9.45
N VAL A 265 -13.47 -0.91 10.02
CA VAL A 265 -13.27 -0.67 11.45
C VAL A 265 -14.32 -1.38 12.28
N ASP A 266 -15.59 -1.40 11.84
CA ASP A 266 -16.67 -2.03 12.59
C ASP A 266 -16.42 -3.54 12.76
N VAL A 267 -15.77 -4.16 11.77
CA VAL A 267 -15.39 -5.58 11.83
C VAL A 267 -14.22 -5.77 12.80
N ILE A 268 -13.24 -4.87 12.81
CA ILE A 268 -12.14 -4.93 13.78
C ILE A 268 -12.69 -4.76 15.20
N GLU A 269 -13.49 -3.73 15.47
CA GLU A 269 -14.06 -3.49 16.80
C GLU A 269 -14.88 -4.69 17.31
N LYS A 270 -15.65 -5.30 16.41
CA LYS A 270 -16.46 -6.50 16.72
C LYS A 270 -15.61 -7.73 17.01
N GLU A 271 -14.50 -7.92 16.32
CA GLU A 271 -13.66 -9.12 16.45
C GLU A 271 -12.59 -9.01 17.53
N THR A 272 -12.22 -7.79 17.93
CA THR A 272 -11.24 -7.52 18.99
C THR A 272 -11.87 -7.17 20.33
N ASP A 273 -13.18 -6.84 20.36
CA ASP A 273 -13.85 -6.17 21.50
C ASP A 273 -13.14 -4.87 21.93
N GLN A 274 -12.35 -4.26 21.03
CA GLN A 274 -11.63 -3.00 21.27
C GLN A 274 -12.21 -1.90 20.40
N LYS A 275 -12.50 -0.76 21.02
CA LYS A 275 -12.92 0.43 20.27
C LYS A 275 -11.74 1.04 19.52
N VAL A 276 -11.93 1.32 18.24
CA VAL A 276 -10.96 2.03 17.39
C VAL A 276 -11.24 3.52 17.47
N THR A 277 -10.41 4.23 18.21
CA THR A 277 -10.46 5.70 18.26
C THR A 277 -9.78 6.28 17.04
N ALA A 278 -10.52 7.02 16.22
CA ALA A 278 -9.94 7.70 15.08
C ALA A 278 -9.02 8.84 15.52
N VAL A 279 -7.79 8.86 14.99
CA VAL A 279 -6.82 9.94 15.24
C VAL A 279 -6.93 11.02 14.18
N LYS A 280 -6.64 12.27 14.57
CA LYS A 280 -6.61 13.42 13.67
C LYS A 280 -5.30 13.44 12.91
N VAL A 281 -5.34 13.90 11.66
CA VAL A 281 -4.11 14.11 10.87
C VAL A 281 -3.87 15.60 10.74
N SER A 282 -2.64 16.03 11.02
CA SER A 282 -2.17 17.39 10.76
C SER A 282 -0.96 17.36 9.85
N LYS A 283 -0.80 18.40 9.01
CA LYS A 283 0.29 18.48 8.05
C LYS A 283 1.48 19.25 8.61
N THR A 284 2.68 18.81 8.26
CA THR A 284 3.93 19.50 8.57
C THR A 284 4.83 19.52 7.33
N ASP A 285 5.64 20.57 7.21
CA ASP A 285 6.72 20.69 6.21
C ASP A 285 8.08 20.31 6.82
N ALA A 286 8.08 19.92 8.09
CA ALA A 286 9.25 19.53 8.87
C ALA A 286 9.28 18.00 9.06
N PRO A 287 10.16 17.27 8.35
CA PRO A 287 10.27 15.81 8.42
C PRO A 287 10.43 15.25 9.83
N GLU A 288 11.20 15.92 10.69
CA GLU A 288 11.49 15.50 12.06
C GLU A 288 10.27 15.50 12.99
N GLN A 289 9.21 16.21 12.59
CA GLN A 289 7.93 16.24 13.30
C GLN A 289 6.93 15.20 12.78
N SER A 290 7.24 14.52 11.68
CA SER A 290 6.34 13.56 11.04
C SER A 290 6.40 12.17 11.69
N GLY A 291 5.30 11.43 11.60
CA GLY A 291 5.23 10.02 12.01
C GLY A 291 5.03 9.81 13.51
N LYS A 292 4.79 10.86 14.30
CA LYS A 292 4.52 10.77 15.74
C LYS A 292 3.06 11.03 16.04
N LEU A 293 2.48 10.18 16.89
CA LEU A 293 1.15 10.37 17.47
C LEU A 293 1.28 11.15 18.78
N GLU A 294 0.75 12.37 18.82
CA GLU A 294 0.74 13.23 20.00
C GLU A 294 -0.68 13.80 20.20
N ASN A 295 -1.27 13.62 21.38
CA ASN A 295 -2.61 14.14 21.71
C ASN A 295 -3.68 13.78 20.65
N ASP A 296 -3.80 12.49 20.32
CA ASP A 296 -4.70 11.96 19.28
C ASP A 296 -4.52 12.59 17.90
N THR A 297 -3.36 13.20 17.65
CA THR A 297 -3.01 13.84 16.39
C THR A 297 -1.71 13.28 15.87
N VAL A 298 -1.75 12.72 14.67
CA VAL A 298 -0.56 12.33 13.92
C VAL A 298 -0.15 13.46 12.99
N LYS A 299 1.09 13.92 13.13
CA LYS A 299 1.70 14.84 12.17
C LYS A 299 2.22 14.03 10.99
N VAL A 300 1.82 14.40 9.79
CA VAL A 300 2.30 13.79 8.55
C VAL A 300 2.99 14.84 7.71
N PHE A 301 4.19 14.51 7.25
CA PHE A 301 4.85 15.28 6.23
C PHE A 301 4.01 15.19 4.96
N GLN A 302 3.44 16.32 4.53
CA GLN A 302 2.52 16.39 3.39
C GLN A 302 2.84 17.57 2.46
N GLY A 303 4.13 17.83 2.26
CA GLY A 303 4.60 18.75 1.22
C GLY A 303 4.31 18.22 -0.18
N GLU A 304 4.12 19.12 -1.15
CA GLU A 304 4.15 18.75 -2.56
C GLU A 304 5.61 18.39 -2.90
N VAL A 305 5.92 17.10 -2.85
CA VAL A 305 7.25 16.62 -3.22
C VAL A 305 7.36 16.66 -4.73
N LYS A 306 8.25 17.49 -5.28
CA LYS A 306 8.47 17.53 -6.73
C LYS A 306 9.59 16.57 -7.13
N ALA A 307 9.34 15.88 -8.24
CA ALA A 307 10.40 15.13 -8.90
C ALA A 307 11.45 16.11 -9.41
N ASP A 308 12.71 15.72 -9.27
CA ASP A 308 13.85 16.45 -9.78
C ASP A 308 14.79 15.39 -10.38
N ALA A 309 14.97 15.46 -11.70
CA ALA A 309 15.77 14.50 -12.45
C ALA A 309 17.27 14.65 -12.18
N ASP A 310 17.70 15.83 -11.73
CA ASP A 310 19.08 16.14 -11.40
C ASP A 310 19.40 15.85 -9.93
N ALA A 311 18.38 15.74 -9.07
CA ALA A 311 18.53 15.39 -7.67
C ALA A 311 19.15 14.00 -7.51
N LYS A 312 20.28 13.95 -6.80
CA LYS A 312 21.02 12.74 -6.49
C LYS A 312 21.52 12.78 -5.05
N PRO A 313 21.70 11.63 -4.41
CA PRO A 313 22.32 11.58 -3.09
C PRO A 313 23.78 12.02 -3.16
N ALA A 314 24.23 12.68 -2.09
CA ALA A 314 25.60 13.16 -1.97
C ALA A 314 26.64 12.04 -2.10
N LYS A 315 26.25 10.82 -1.70
CA LYS A 315 27.07 9.62 -1.82
C LYS A 315 26.21 8.46 -2.31
N LEU A 316 26.71 7.75 -3.31
CA LEU A 316 26.24 6.41 -3.66
C LEU A 316 27.20 5.38 -3.09
N LYS A 317 26.64 4.36 -2.47
CA LYS A 317 27.36 3.18 -2.01
C LYS A 317 27.59 2.24 -3.18
N ASP A 318 28.75 1.59 -3.22
CA ASP A 318 29.01 0.52 -4.18
C ASP A 318 28.06 -0.64 -3.89
N ILE A 319 27.34 -1.07 -4.93
CA ILE A 319 26.39 -2.19 -4.84
C ILE A 319 27.07 -3.48 -4.37
N GLU A 320 28.32 -3.72 -4.75
CA GLU A 320 29.03 -4.94 -4.35
C GLU A 320 29.32 -4.95 -2.84
N GLU A 321 29.56 -3.79 -2.22
CA GLU A 321 29.68 -3.68 -0.76
C GLU A 321 28.34 -4.01 -0.07
N VAL A 322 27.23 -3.50 -0.60
CA VAL A 322 25.88 -3.79 -0.07
C VAL A 322 25.57 -5.27 -0.17
N LYS A 323 25.89 -5.91 -1.30
CA LYS A 323 25.69 -7.35 -1.50
C LYS A 323 26.47 -8.19 -0.50
N GLN A 324 27.71 -7.81 -0.20
CA GLN A 324 28.53 -8.51 0.79
C GLN A 324 27.91 -8.43 2.20
N VAL A 325 27.40 -7.26 2.59
CA VAL A 325 26.71 -7.09 3.89
C VAL A 325 25.47 -7.99 3.96
N GLN A 326 24.66 -8.04 2.91
CA GLN A 326 23.44 -8.85 2.88
C GLN A 326 23.73 -10.35 2.85
N ALA A 327 24.75 -10.80 2.10
CA ALA A 327 25.21 -12.18 2.14
C ALA A 327 25.65 -12.58 3.56
N GLY A 328 26.31 -11.67 4.28
CA GLY A 328 26.67 -11.85 5.69
C GLY A 328 25.46 -12.08 6.60
N ARG A 329 24.36 -11.32 6.40
CA ARG A 329 23.11 -11.48 7.16
C ARG A 329 22.42 -12.83 6.91
N LYS A 330 22.39 -13.30 5.64
CA LYS A 330 21.78 -14.59 5.28
C LYS A 330 22.52 -15.82 5.82
N SER A 331 23.79 -15.67 6.22
CA SER A 331 24.64 -16.78 6.66
C SER A 331 24.59 -17.06 8.18
N LYS A 332 23.87 -16.25 8.94
CA LYS A 332 23.69 -16.39 10.39
C LYS A 332 22.39 -17.12 10.71
#